data_AF-A0A067EFN9-F1
#
_entry.id   AF-A0A067EFN9-F1
#
_cell.length_a   1.000
_cell.length_b   1.000
_cell.length_c   1.000
_cell.angle_alpha   90.00
_cell.angle_beta   90.00
_cell.angle_gamma   90.00
#
_symmetry.space_group_name_H-M   'P 1'
#
loop_
_entity.id
_entity.type
_entity.pdbx_description
1 polymer ?
#
loop_
_entity_poly.entity_id
_entity_poly.type
_entity_poly.pdbx_seq_one_letter_code
_entity_poly.pdbx_strand_id
1 'polypeptide(L)'
;MATNSSKLNIPIFSSLPLIILAVYSSGSPATESREFSVKEATIEDLQLAFKQNQLTSRQLVEMYIREIGRLNPLLRGVIEVNPDAINQADKADQERKAKAPRSQLGLHGIPILVKDNIATKDKMNTTAGSFALLGSVVPRDAFVVTKLLEAGAIILGKASMSEWAHFRTFESPNGWCARTGQGKNPYVLSADPCGSSSGSAISVAANMVAVSLGTDTDASILCPSGSNSVVGIKPTVGLISRDGVIPVSPRLDTVGPISKTVADTVYVLDAIVGFDAKDEATREASKYIPPGGYKQFLKPHGLQGKRLGIVRNLGSNFTISSEVTEAFEHHVRTLRQQGAILLDNFEINNLEAILNSIANGETLAILAAEFKQALNAYLQELVTSPVRSLADVIAFNKMFPEL
;
A
#
# COMPACT_ATOMS: atom_id res chain seq x y z
N MET A 1 28.27 -41.21 -90.23
CA MET A 1 29.42 -40.57 -90.91
C MET A 1 29.93 -39.46 -90.00
N ALA A 2 31.23 -39.46 -89.67
CA ALA A 2 31.98 -38.45 -88.88
C ALA A 2 31.46 -38.12 -87.44
N THR A 3 32.26 -37.72 -86.44
CA THR A 3 33.68 -37.96 -86.01
C THR A 3 33.82 -37.35 -84.60
N ASN A 4 34.57 -37.87 -83.62
CA ASN A 4 35.23 -39.17 -83.43
C ASN A 4 35.46 -39.39 -81.91
N SER A 5 35.89 -40.58 -81.45
CA SER A 5 36.26 -40.83 -80.05
C SER A 5 37.74 -40.52 -79.75
N SER A 6 38.06 -40.13 -78.50
CA SER A 6 39.33 -40.49 -77.84
C SER A 6 39.19 -40.42 -76.31
N LYS A 7 39.98 -41.26 -75.61
CA LYS A 7 39.95 -41.51 -74.16
C LYS A 7 41.13 -40.80 -73.48
N LEU A 8 41.10 -40.57 -72.15
CA LEU A 8 42.28 -40.79 -71.28
C LEU A 8 41.96 -40.92 -69.77
N ASN A 9 42.22 -42.12 -69.23
CA ASN A 9 42.71 -42.54 -67.89
C ASN A 9 42.47 -41.72 -66.59
N ILE A 10 41.60 -42.24 -65.70
CA ILE A 10 41.91 -42.99 -64.44
C ILE A 10 43.25 -42.59 -63.73
N PRO A 11 43.28 -42.23 -62.41
CA PRO A 11 42.99 -43.19 -61.33
C PRO A 11 42.28 -42.72 -60.04
N ILE A 12 41.85 -43.73 -59.27
CA ILE A 12 41.24 -43.68 -57.93
C ILE A 12 42.33 -43.49 -56.86
N PHE A 13 42.05 -42.68 -55.82
CA PHE A 13 42.76 -42.75 -54.54
C PHE A 13 41.78 -42.63 -53.35
N SER A 14 42.08 -43.38 -52.28
CA SER A 14 41.26 -43.52 -51.09
C SER A 14 41.38 -42.33 -50.13
N SER A 15 40.25 -41.90 -49.57
CA SER A 15 40.20 -40.92 -48.49
C SER A 15 40.23 -41.58 -47.11
N LEU A 16 41.33 -41.40 -46.37
CA LEU A 16 41.32 -41.56 -44.91
C LEU A 16 40.78 -40.27 -44.25
N PRO A 17 39.96 -40.36 -43.19
CA PRO A 17 39.52 -39.18 -42.44
C PRO A 17 40.61 -38.71 -41.48
N LEU A 18 40.93 -37.41 -41.53
CA LEU A 18 41.81 -36.76 -40.56
C LEU A 18 41.00 -36.32 -39.34
N ILE A 19 41.24 -36.91 -38.17
CA ILE A 19 40.60 -36.50 -36.92
C ILE A 19 41.35 -35.30 -36.34
N ILE A 20 40.70 -34.13 -36.32
CA ILE A 20 41.20 -32.94 -35.63
C ILE A 20 40.51 -32.84 -34.26
N LEU A 21 41.25 -33.07 -33.17
CA LEU A 21 40.76 -32.77 -31.83
C LEU A 21 40.74 -31.25 -31.61
N ALA A 22 39.54 -30.67 -31.57
CA ALA A 22 39.35 -29.32 -31.04
C ALA A 22 39.34 -29.38 -29.50
N VAL A 23 40.36 -28.77 -28.86
CA VAL A 23 40.40 -28.61 -27.41
C VAL A 23 39.42 -27.51 -27.02
N TYR A 24 38.24 -27.89 -26.56
CA TYR A 24 37.31 -26.95 -25.93
C TYR A 24 37.84 -26.54 -24.55
N SER A 25 38.36 -25.32 -24.47
CA SER A 25 38.59 -24.65 -23.19
C SER A 25 37.23 -24.40 -22.52
N SER A 26 36.88 -25.22 -21.53
CA SER A 26 35.69 -25.02 -20.71
C SER A 26 35.89 -23.86 -19.74
N GLY A 27 35.85 -22.63 -20.26
CA GLY A 27 35.65 -21.45 -19.43
C GLY A 27 34.31 -21.58 -18.71
N SER A 28 34.35 -21.80 -17.39
CA SER A 28 33.14 -21.67 -16.58
C SER A 28 32.56 -20.27 -16.78
N PRO A 29 31.27 -20.12 -17.10
CA PRO A 29 30.66 -18.80 -17.09
C PRO A 29 30.78 -18.25 -15.67
N ALA A 30 31.48 -17.12 -15.52
CA ALA A 30 31.49 -16.41 -14.27
C ALA A 30 30.05 -16.10 -13.90
N THR A 31 29.59 -16.61 -12.77
CA THR A 31 28.27 -16.27 -12.22
C THR A 31 28.34 -14.83 -11.76
N GLU A 32 28.05 -13.90 -12.67
CA GLU A 32 27.69 -12.53 -12.32
C GLU A 32 26.51 -12.61 -11.35
N SER A 33 26.78 -12.39 -10.07
CA SER A 33 25.76 -12.25 -9.05
C SER A 33 24.98 -10.97 -9.36
N ARG A 34 23.86 -11.11 -10.07
CA ARG A 34 22.90 -10.01 -10.24
C ARG A 34 22.53 -9.50 -8.86
N GLU A 35 22.89 -8.25 -8.59
CA GLU A 35 22.58 -7.58 -7.34
C GLU A 35 21.06 -7.54 -7.14
N PHE A 36 20.60 -7.84 -5.93
CA PHE A 36 19.17 -7.88 -5.62
C PHE A 36 18.59 -6.46 -5.66
N SER A 37 17.63 -6.21 -6.55
CA SER A 37 16.92 -4.93 -6.63
C SER A 37 15.76 -4.90 -5.62
N VAL A 38 15.85 -4.03 -4.61
CA VAL A 38 14.72 -3.68 -3.73
C VAL A 38 13.60 -2.95 -4.47
N LYS A 39 13.91 -2.26 -5.56
CA LYS A 39 12.92 -1.52 -6.35
C LYS A 39 11.95 -2.51 -7.02
N GLU A 40 10.65 -2.28 -6.82
CA GLU A 40 9.55 -3.17 -7.25
C GLU A 40 9.54 -4.58 -6.62
N ALA A 41 10.38 -4.88 -5.62
CA ALA A 41 10.40 -6.18 -4.96
C ALA A 41 9.15 -6.41 -4.08
N THR A 42 8.56 -7.60 -4.17
CA THR A 42 7.44 -8.02 -3.31
C THR A 42 7.92 -8.42 -1.92
N ILE A 43 7.00 -8.57 -0.96
CA ILE A 43 7.28 -9.14 0.36
C ILE A 43 7.89 -10.55 0.23
N GLU A 44 7.45 -11.34 -0.75
CA GLU A 44 8.00 -12.67 -0.98
C GLU A 44 9.45 -12.63 -1.49
N ASP A 45 9.76 -11.72 -2.43
CA ASP A 45 11.14 -11.48 -2.89
C ASP A 45 12.05 -11.02 -1.75
N LEU A 46 11.58 -10.09 -0.91
CA LEU A 46 12.32 -9.56 0.24
C LEU A 46 12.58 -10.65 1.30
N GLN A 47 11.57 -11.46 1.64
CA GLN A 47 11.75 -12.59 2.56
C GLN A 47 12.68 -13.67 1.99
N LEU A 48 12.65 -13.89 0.67
CA LEU A 48 13.57 -14.81 -0.01
C LEU A 48 15.02 -14.29 0.06
N ALA A 49 15.24 -13.01 -0.25
CA ALA A 49 16.54 -12.36 -0.15
C ALA A 49 17.11 -12.40 1.28
N PHE A 50 16.27 -12.15 2.30
CA PHE A 50 16.63 -12.32 3.70
C PHE A 50 17.04 -13.77 4.03
N LYS A 51 16.26 -14.76 3.57
CA LYS A 51 16.54 -16.19 3.79
C LYS A 51 17.83 -16.65 3.10
N GLN A 52 18.17 -16.05 1.97
CA GLN A 52 19.39 -16.33 1.19
C GLN A 52 20.61 -15.51 1.66
N ASN A 53 20.45 -14.62 2.66
CA ASN A 53 21.48 -13.66 3.12
C ASN A 53 21.99 -12.71 2.01
N GLN A 54 21.16 -12.45 0.98
CA GLN A 54 21.43 -11.45 -0.06
C GLN A 54 21.08 -10.03 0.38
N LEU A 55 20.20 -9.92 1.37
CA LEU A 55 19.73 -8.68 1.97
C LEU A 55 19.52 -8.94 3.47
N THR A 56 19.67 -7.90 4.30
CA THR A 56 19.21 -7.92 5.70
C THR A 56 18.12 -6.88 5.93
N SER A 57 17.33 -7.04 6.99
CA SER A 57 16.30 -6.07 7.36
C SER A 57 16.90 -4.69 7.64
N ARG A 58 18.09 -4.63 8.25
CA ARG A 58 18.87 -3.39 8.42
C ARG A 58 19.17 -2.73 7.07
N GLN A 59 19.74 -3.48 6.12
CA GLN A 59 20.08 -2.95 4.79
C GLN A 59 18.83 -2.42 4.06
N LEU A 60 17.70 -3.12 4.15
CA LEU A 60 16.43 -2.69 3.56
C LEU A 60 15.92 -1.38 4.17
N VAL A 61 15.97 -1.24 5.49
CA VAL A 61 15.60 0.01 6.18
C VAL A 61 16.52 1.16 5.78
N GLU A 62 17.84 0.93 5.72
CA GLU A 62 18.80 1.94 5.25
C GLU A 62 18.54 2.35 3.79
N MET A 63 18.17 1.41 2.91
CA MET A 63 17.79 1.69 1.52
C MET A 63 16.53 2.57 1.45
N TYR A 64 15.46 2.24 2.17
CA TYR A 64 14.25 3.06 2.18
C TYR A 64 14.46 4.43 2.82
N ILE A 65 15.25 4.54 3.90
CA ILE A 65 15.60 5.86 4.49
C ILE A 65 16.37 6.72 3.49
N ARG A 66 17.27 6.14 2.68
CA ARG A 66 17.96 6.88 1.60
C ARG A 66 16.97 7.35 0.51
N GLU A 67 16.05 6.50 0.08
CA GLU A 67 15.04 6.88 -0.92
C GLU A 67 14.06 7.94 -0.39
N ILE A 68 13.66 7.86 0.89
CA ILE A 68 12.91 8.92 1.57
C ILE A 68 13.70 10.23 1.56
N GLY A 69 14.98 10.21 1.97
CA GLY A 69 15.84 11.40 1.94
C GLY A 69 15.99 12.01 0.53
N ARG A 70 15.98 11.18 -0.51
CA ARG A 70 16.14 11.59 -1.91
C ARG A 70 14.85 12.15 -2.53
N LEU A 71 13.70 11.53 -2.25
CA LEU A 71 12.43 11.81 -2.94
C LEU A 71 11.45 12.65 -2.11
N ASN A 72 11.43 12.48 -0.79
CA ASN A 72 10.45 13.12 0.07
C ASN A 72 10.50 14.66 0.10
N PRO A 73 11.63 15.36 -0.09
CA PRO A 73 11.66 16.82 -0.22
C PRO A 73 10.77 17.35 -1.36
N LEU A 74 10.59 16.55 -2.42
CA LEU A 74 9.74 16.84 -3.57
C LEU A 74 8.33 16.24 -3.41
N LEU A 75 8.24 14.97 -3.03
CA LEU A 75 6.98 14.21 -3.03
C LEU A 75 6.14 14.39 -1.76
N ARG A 76 6.76 14.73 -0.62
CA ARG A 76 6.12 14.98 0.68
C ARG A 76 5.15 13.86 1.10
N GLY A 77 5.52 12.60 0.83
CA GLY A 77 4.75 11.39 1.14
C GLY A 77 4.99 10.82 2.55
N VAL A 78 6.10 11.18 3.19
CA VAL A 78 6.46 10.77 4.56
C VAL A 78 6.50 12.01 5.44
N ILE A 79 5.78 12.00 6.56
CA ILE A 79 5.75 13.12 7.52
C ILE A 79 6.80 12.96 8.62
N GLU A 80 7.13 11.73 8.99
CA GLU A 80 8.05 11.43 10.09
C GLU A 80 8.71 10.05 9.87
N VAL A 81 10.01 9.93 10.12
CA VAL A 81 10.73 8.64 10.06
C VAL A 81 11.00 8.18 11.48
N ASN A 82 10.79 6.89 11.77
CA ASN A 82 10.99 6.35 13.11
C ASN A 82 12.50 6.34 13.45
N PRO A 83 12.96 7.11 14.45
CA PRO A 83 14.38 7.15 14.81
C PRO A 83 14.91 5.80 15.32
N ASP A 84 14.03 4.88 15.74
CA ASP A 84 14.41 3.54 16.19
C ASP A 84 14.30 2.46 15.09
N ALA A 85 13.90 2.79 13.86
CA ALA A 85 13.71 1.82 12.78
C ALA A 85 14.95 0.94 12.50
N ILE A 86 16.15 1.54 12.54
CA ILE A 86 17.42 0.82 12.36
C ILE A 86 17.67 -0.18 13.48
N ASN A 87 17.42 0.22 14.74
CA ASN A 87 17.59 -0.67 15.90
C ASN A 87 16.57 -1.81 15.89
N GLN A 88 15.33 -1.54 15.44
CA GLN A 88 14.30 -2.56 15.22
C GLN A 88 14.72 -3.54 14.12
N ALA A 89 15.38 -3.06 13.06
CA ALA A 89 15.89 -3.86 11.96
C ALA A 89 17.07 -4.76 12.38
N ASP A 90 18.04 -4.22 13.13
CA ASP A 90 19.13 -5.00 13.73
C ASP A 90 18.59 -6.13 14.62
N LYS A 91 17.54 -5.85 15.41
CA LYS A 91 16.85 -6.85 16.23
C LYS A 91 16.15 -7.92 15.38
N ALA A 92 15.49 -7.54 14.28
CA ALA A 92 14.86 -8.50 13.37
C ALA A 92 15.88 -9.44 12.71
N ASP A 93 17.05 -8.90 12.32
CA ASP A 93 18.17 -9.68 11.78
C ASP A 93 18.79 -10.62 12.83
N GLN A 94 18.92 -10.18 14.09
CA GLN A 94 19.33 -11.03 15.22
C GLN A 94 18.33 -12.17 15.50
N GLU A 95 17.02 -11.87 15.53
CA GLU A 95 15.95 -12.87 15.69
C GLU A 95 15.98 -13.92 14.57
N ARG A 96 16.26 -13.49 13.32
CA ARG A 96 16.41 -14.38 12.16
C ARG A 96 17.65 -15.26 12.27
N LYS A 97 18.81 -14.70 12.66
CA LYS A 97 20.05 -15.46 12.90
C LYS A 97 19.90 -16.49 14.04
N ALA A 98 19.15 -16.13 15.09
CA ALA A 98 18.83 -17.01 16.22
C ALA A 98 17.74 -18.05 15.90
N LYS A 99 17.11 -17.99 14.72
CA LYS A 99 15.95 -18.83 14.33
C LYS A 99 14.79 -18.75 15.33
N ALA A 100 14.57 -17.56 15.90
CA ALA A 100 13.46 -17.33 16.83
C ALA A 100 12.11 -17.62 16.13
N PRO A 101 11.08 -18.15 16.81
CA PRO A 101 9.81 -18.52 16.17
C PRO A 101 9.17 -17.39 15.34
N ARG A 102 9.23 -16.15 15.84
CA ARG A 102 8.76 -14.93 15.16
C ARG A 102 9.43 -14.68 13.80
N SER A 103 10.67 -15.13 13.62
CA SER A 103 11.41 -14.98 12.36
C SER A 103 10.87 -15.79 11.17
N GLN A 104 9.88 -16.66 11.40
CA GLN A 104 9.17 -17.41 10.37
C GLN A 104 7.87 -16.72 9.89
N LEU A 105 7.50 -15.58 10.51
CA LEU A 105 6.31 -14.82 10.13
C LEU A 105 6.55 -14.02 8.85
N GLY A 106 5.53 -13.93 7.99
CA GLY A 106 5.66 -13.35 6.63
C GLY A 106 6.02 -11.87 6.58
N LEU A 107 5.78 -11.10 7.65
CA LEU A 107 6.18 -9.70 7.75
C LEU A 107 7.47 -9.49 8.58
N HIS A 108 8.14 -10.57 9.02
CA HIS A 108 9.30 -10.44 9.89
C HIS A 108 10.43 -9.65 9.22
N GLY A 109 10.77 -8.50 9.79
CA GLY A 109 11.79 -7.59 9.29
C GLY A 109 11.39 -6.78 8.04
N ILE A 110 10.10 -6.73 7.69
CA ILE A 110 9.58 -5.88 6.60
C ILE A 110 9.25 -4.48 7.17
N PRO A 111 9.82 -3.39 6.61
CA PRO A 111 9.47 -2.03 6.99
C PRO A 111 8.14 -1.58 6.37
N ILE A 112 7.33 -0.91 7.18
CA ILE A 112 5.97 -0.45 6.84
C ILE A 112 5.80 1.01 7.29
N LEU A 113 5.18 1.84 6.46
CA LEU A 113 4.70 3.16 6.86
C LEU A 113 3.24 3.09 7.31
N VAL A 114 2.87 3.80 8.37
CA VAL A 114 1.47 3.94 8.80
C VAL A 114 1.02 5.38 8.64
N LYS A 115 -0.19 5.62 8.14
CA LYS A 115 -0.75 6.97 8.02
C LYS A 115 -0.71 7.74 9.35
N ASP A 116 -0.45 9.04 9.32
CA ASP A 116 -0.23 9.88 10.50
C ASP A 116 -1.42 9.99 11.49
N ASN A 117 -2.59 9.45 11.14
CA ASN A 117 -3.71 9.31 12.07
C ASN A 117 -3.72 7.98 12.84
N ILE A 118 -2.80 7.05 12.60
CA ILE A 118 -2.70 5.75 13.28
C ILE A 118 -1.68 5.84 14.42
N ALA A 119 -2.11 5.65 15.68
CA ALA A 119 -1.24 5.78 16.84
C ALA A 119 -0.05 4.80 16.85
N THR A 120 1.13 5.34 17.17
CA THR A 120 2.34 4.57 17.53
C THR A 120 2.82 5.09 18.88
N LYS A 121 3.07 4.21 19.85
CA LYS A 121 3.61 4.57 21.17
C LYS A 121 5.12 4.43 21.19
N ASP A 122 5.75 5.14 20.26
CA ASP A 122 7.18 5.26 20.11
C ASP A 122 7.61 6.74 20.18
N LYS A 123 8.72 7.10 19.54
CA LYS A 123 9.23 8.47 19.51
C LYS A 123 8.59 9.35 18.43
N MET A 124 7.66 8.80 17.64
CA MET A 124 6.99 9.55 16.58
C MET A 124 5.69 10.20 17.06
N ASN A 125 5.26 11.24 16.36
CA ASN A 125 3.96 11.86 16.62
C ASN A 125 2.83 11.11 15.89
N THR A 126 1.58 11.40 16.26
CA THR A 126 0.36 10.98 15.55
C THR A 126 -0.57 12.19 15.53
N THR A 127 -0.65 12.88 14.39
CA THR A 127 -1.17 14.27 14.36
C THR A 127 -2.30 14.52 13.36
N ALA A 128 -2.69 13.51 12.57
CA ALA A 128 -3.54 13.70 11.39
C ALA A 128 -3.07 14.83 10.45
N GLY A 129 -1.75 15.06 10.37
CA GLY A 129 -1.12 16.15 9.62
C GLY A 129 -1.13 17.53 10.27
N SER A 130 -1.69 17.68 11.48
CA SER A 130 -1.98 18.98 12.11
C SER A 130 -0.99 19.40 13.19
N PHE A 131 -0.60 20.67 13.21
CA PHE A 131 0.24 21.21 14.30
C PHE A 131 -0.46 21.20 15.67
N ALA A 132 -1.79 21.21 15.72
CA ALA A 132 -2.57 21.18 16.97
C ALA A 132 -2.29 19.94 17.83
N LEU A 133 -1.82 18.84 17.22
CA LEU A 133 -1.48 17.58 17.89
C LEU A 133 0.03 17.32 18.01
N LEU A 134 0.89 18.22 17.54
CA LEU A 134 2.33 18.04 17.65
C LEU A 134 2.77 17.98 19.13
N GLY A 135 3.55 16.98 19.51
CA GLY A 135 3.94 16.72 20.89
C GLY A 135 2.88 15.99 21.75
N SER A 136 1.75 15.57 21.16
CA SER A 136 0.76 14.75 21.87
C SER A 136 1.26 13.32 22.10
N VAL A 137 0.98 12.77 23.28
CA VAL A 137 1.40 11.44 23.70
C VAL A 137 0.21 10.49 23.70
N VAL A 138 0.23 9.49 22.82
CA VAL A 138 -0.79 8.44 22.75
C VAL A 138 -0.67 7.45 23.92
N PRO A 139 -1.78 6.91 24.45
CA PRO A 139 -1.74 5.98 25.58
C PRO A 139 -1.20 4.59 25.22
N ARG A 140 -1.29 4.20 23.95
CA ARG A 140 -0.97 2.87 23.38
C ARG A 140 -0.70 2.97 21.88
N ASP A 141 -0.03 1.98 21.33
CA ASP A 141 -0.08 1.70 19.89
C ASP A 141 -1.53 1.43 19.47
N ALA A 142 -1.87 1.78 18.23
CA ALA A 142 -3.11 1.33 17.62
C ALA A 142 -3.14 -0.21 17.53
N PHE A 143 -4.33 -0.81 17.53
CA PHE A 143 -4.46 -2.28 17.43
C PHE A 143 -3.73 -2.83 16.20
N VAL A 144 -3.88 -2.16 15.06
CA VAL A 144 -3.20 -2.51 13.80
C VAL A 144 -1.67 -2.43 13.89
N VAL A 145 -1.13 -1.46 14.65
CA VAL A 145 0.32 -1.35 14.88
C VAL A 145 0.79 -2.48 15.77
N THR A 146 0.05 -2.78 16.85
CA THR A 146 0.32 -3.94 17.71
C THR A 146 0.36 -5.24 16.91
N LYS A 147 -0.62 -5.44 16.01
CA LYS A 147 -0.69 -6.59 15.09
C LYS A 147 0.50 -6.67 14.12
N LEU A 148 0.90 -5.55 13.52
CA LEU A 148 2.09 -5.50 12.65
C LEU A 148 3.37 -5.85 13.42
N LEU A 149 3.52 -5.33 14.64
CA LEU A 149 4.65 -5.66 15.51
C LEU A 149 4.63 -7.15 15.91
N GLU A 150 3.48 -7.72 16.29
CA GLU A 150 3.31 -9.17 16.52
C GLU A 150 3.76 -9.99 15.30
N ALA A 151 3.38 -9.57 14.09
CA ALA A 151 3.76 -10.18 12.82
C ALA A 151 5.24 -10.01 12.42
N GLY A 152 6.03 -9.28 13.22
CA GLY A 152 7.46 -9.06 13.02
C GLY A 152 7.83 -7.86 12.15
N ALA A 153 6.85 -7.04 11.74
CA ALA A 153 7.11 -5.85 10.93
C ALA A 153 7.89 -4.77 11.72
N ILE A 154 8.51 -3.86 10.96
CA ILE A 154 9.21 -2.68 11.47
C ILE A 154 8.37 -1.46 11.09
N ILE A 155 8.02 -0.61 12.05
CA ILE A 155 7.32 0.65 11.74
C ILE A 155 8.37 1.67 11.32
N LEU A 156 8.55 1.83 10.00
CA LEU A 156 9.56 2.69 9.39
C LEU A 156 9.32 4.17 9.66
N GLY A 157 8.06 4.57 9.80
CA GLY A 157 7.68 5.97 9.84
C GLY A 157 6.17 6.19 9.72
N LYS A 158 5.82 7.47 9.68
CA LYS A 158 4.48 7.98 9.46
C LYS A 158 4.35 8.47 8.02
N ALA A 159 3.32 8.02 7.31
CA ALA A 159 2.98 8.55 5.99
C ALA A 159 2.13 9.81 6.11
N SER A 160 2.37 10.80 5.24
CA SER A 160 1.58 12.04 5.20
C SER A 160 0.15 11.80 4.72
N MET A 161 -0.71 12.81 4.87
CA MET A 161 -2.14 12.71 4.57
C MET A 161 -2.74 14.09 4.29
N SER A 162 -3.95 14.12 3.72
CA SER A 162 -4.81 15.32 3.81
C SER A 162 -5.12 15.61 5.29
N GLU A 163 -4.94 16.85 5.74
CA GLU A 163 -5.12 17.23 7.15
C GLU A 163 -6.50 16.81 7.69
N TRP A 164 -6.54 16.28 8.92
CA TRP A 164 -7.76 15.76 9.56
C TRP A 164 -8.55 14.78 8.67
N ALA A 165 -7.83 13.96 7.90
CA ALA A 165 -8.37 13.02 6.93
C ALA A 165 -9.28 13.67 5.86
N HIS A 166 -8.95 14.90 5.46
CA HIS A 166 -9.74 15.76 4.57
C HIS A 166 -11.04 16.30 5.21
N PHE A 167 -11.25 16.11 6.51
CA PHE A 167 -12.44 16.57 7.24
C PHE A 167 -12.23 17.92 7.96
N ARG A 168 -11.61 18.88 7.24
CA ARG A 168 -11.28 20.23 7.77
C ARG A 168 -11.95 21.37 6.99
N THR A 169 -11.95 21.31 5.67
CA THR A 169 -12.50 22.32 4.76
C THR A 169 -12.75 21.68 3.38
N PHE A 170 -13.67 22.26 2.59
CA PHE A 170 -13.92 21.85 1.21
C PHE A 170 -12.88 22.40 0.22
N GLU A 171 -12.07 23.39 0.63
CA GLU A 171 -11.16 24.13 -0.25
C GLU A 171 -9.70 23.61 -0.22
N SER A 172 -9.34 22.77 0.76
CA SER A 172 -7.98 22.25 0.86
C SER A 172 -7.69 21.23 -0.24
N PRO A 173 -6.58 21.34 -0.99
CA PRO A 173 -6.21 20.32 -1.95
C PRO A 173 -5.89 18.99 -1.26
N ASN A 174 -6.25 17.90 -1.94
CA ASN A 174 -5.90 16.54 -1.56
C ASN A 174 -4.40 16.39 -1.30
N GLY A 175 -4.06 15.71 -0.21
CA GLY A 175 -2.70 15.43 0.21
C GLY A 175 -1.92 16.62 0.75
N TRP A 176 -2.56 17.76 1.02
CA TRP A 176 -1.97 18.84 1.81
C TRP A 176 -2.25 18.65 3.31
N CYS A 177 -1.22 18.88 4.13
CA CYS A 177 -1.40 19.20 5.55
C CYS A 177 -0.37 20.23 6.01
N ALA A 178 -0.68 20.96 7.08
CA ALA A 178 0.17 21.99 7.66
C ALA A 178 1.61 21.51 7.91
N ARG A 179 1.76 20.31 8.52
CA ARG A 179 3.08 19.75 8.88
C ARG A 179 3.99 19.39 7.68
N THR A 180 3.44 19.01 6.52
CA THR A 180 4.25 18.59 5.35
C THR A 180 4.11 19.50 4.12
N GLY A 181 3.14 20.40 4.10
CA GLY A 181 2.65 21.01 2.87
C GLY A 181 2.05 19.98 1.90
N GLN A 182 2.04 20.32 0.62
CA GLN A 182 1.39 19.57 -0.46
C GLN A 182 2.16 18.31 -0.87
N GLY A 183 1.58 17.13 -0.63
CA GLY A 183 2.01 15.86 -1.25
C GLY A 183 1.88 15.89 -2.77
N LYS A 184 2.81 15.25 -3.50
CA LYS A 184 2.84 15.25 -4.98
C LYS A 184 2.76 13.84 -5.54
N ASN A 185 1.94 13.66 -6.58
CA ASN A 185 1.84 12.42 -7.33
C ASN A 185 3.19 12.11 -8.02
N PRO A 186 3.79 10.91 -7.85
CA PRO A 186 5.11 10.59 -8.37
C PRO A 186 5.15 10.35 -9.88
N TYR A 187 3.99 10.15 -10.54
CA TYR A 187 3.92 10.01 -12.00
C TYR A 187 3.85 11.36 -12.71
N VAL A 188 3.07 12.31 -12.14
CA VAL A 188 2.91 13.67 -12.68
C VAL A 188 2.80 14.66 -11.51
N LEU A 189 3.83 15.47 -11.28
CA LEU A 189 3.92 16.38 -10.12
C LEU A 189 2.84 17.47 -10.03
N SER A 190 2.13 17.73 -11.13
CA SER A 190 0.98 18.64 -11.20
C SER A 190 -0.38 17.95 -11.02
N ALA A 191 -0.42 16.61 -11.04
CA ALA A 191 -1.65 15.85 -10.86
C ALA A 191 -2.00 15.72 -9.37
N ASP A 192 -3.29 15.59 -9.09
CA ASP A 192 -3.80 15.31 -7.76
C ASP A 192 -3.36 13.89 -7.30
N PRO A 193 -2.65 13.72 -6.17
CA PRO A 193 -2.40 12.39 -5.58
C PRO A 193 -3.67 11.74 -4.98
N CYS A 194 -4.80 12.44 -4.97
CA CYS A 194 -5.98 12.19 -4.15
C CYS A 194 -5.65 12.04 -2.65
N GLY A 195 -6.66 11.71 -1.85
CA GLY A 195 -6.55 11.64 -0.40
C GLY A 195 -7.71 10.86 0.22
N SER A 196 -7.77 10.72 1.54
CA SER A 196 -6.83 11.34 2.49
C SER A 196 -5.55 10.55 2.77
N SER A 197 -5.43 9.28 2.36
CA SER A 197 -4.20 8.47 2.54
C SER A 197 -3.13 8.75 1.46
N SER A 198 -2.94 10.03 1.11
CA SER A 198 -2.07 10.49 0.02
C SER A 198 -0.63 9.99 0.18
N GLY A 199 0.00 10.25 1.32
CA GLY A 199 1.38 9.90 1.58
C GLY A 199 1.62 8.39 1.61
N SER A 200 0.64 7.61 2.07
CA SER A 200 0.69 6.15 2.06
C SER A 200 0.81 5.61 0.63
N ALA A 201 0.02 6.15 -0.30
CA ALA A 201 0.03 5.77 -1.71
C ALA A 201 1.25 6.32 -2.47
N ILE A 202 1.59 7.61 -2.28
CA ILE A 202 2.79 8.25 -2.86
C ILE A 202 4.05 7.47 -2.47
N SER A 203 4.20 7.11 -1.19
CA SER A 203 5.41 6.45 -0.68
C SER A 203 5.59 5.03 -1.21
N VAL A 204 4.49 4.29 -1.36
CA VAL A 204 4.51 2.97 -2.00
C VAL A 204 4.87 3.12 -3.49
N ALA A 205 4.14 3.94 -4.24
CA ALA A 205 4.36 4.13 -5.68
C ALA A 205 5.82 4.52 -5.98
N ALA A 206 6.38 5.44 -5.19
CA ALA A 206 7.74 5.95 -5.32
C ALA A 206 8.87 4.98 -4.87
N ASN A 207 8.54 3.80 -4.33
CA ASN A 207 9.50 2.89 -3.64
C ASN A 207 10.18 3.50 -2.40
N MET A 208 9.52 4.43 -1.71
CA MET A 208 9.97 4.88 -0.37
C MET A 208 9.61 3.86 0.73
N VAL A 209 8.70 2.92 0.45
CA VAL A 209 8.42 1.72 1.25
C VAL A 209 7.78 0.63 0.34
N ALA A 210 7.86 -0.65 0.71
CA ALA A 210 7.15 -1.72 -0.01
C ALA A 210 5.62 -1.66 0.20
N VAL A 211 5.20 -1.47 1.46
CA VAL A 211 3.79 -1.47 1.87
C VAL A 211 3.53 -0.38 2.91
N SER A 212 2.29 0.10 2.96
CA SER A 212 1.84 1.07 3.95
C SER A 212 0.41 0.78 4.42
N LEU A 213 0.00 1.42 5.51
CA LEU A 213 -1.42 1.49 5.91
C LEU A 213 -2.00 2.86 5.56
N GLY A 214 -3.24 2.85 5.07
CA GLY A 214 -4.11 4.02 4.96
C GLY A 214 -5.33 3.87 5.86
N THR A 215 -6.18 4.90 5.88
CA THR A 215 -7.51 4.84 6.50
C THR A 215 -8.54 5.36 5.51
N ASP A 216 -9.71 4.74 5.50
CA ASP A 216 -10.83 5.07 4.63
C ASP A 216 -12.05 5.47 5.45
N THR A 217 -12.80 6.46 4.97
CA THR A 217 -14.11 6.88 5.50
C THR A 217 -15.05 6.91 4.30
N ASP A 218 -14.78 7.82 3.35
CA ASP A 218 -15.16 7.65 1.95
C ASP A 218 -13.93 7.83 1.05
N ALA A 219 -13.78 6.89 0.10
CA ALA A 219 -12.70 6.66 -0.86
C ALA A 219 -11.22 6.91 -0.41
N SER A 220 -10.94 7.13 0.87
CA SER A 220 -9.68 7.66 1.38
C SER A 220 -8.50 6.67 1.37
N ILE A 221 -8.72 5.40 1.03
CA ILE A 221 -7.70 4.43 0.59
C ILE A 221 -7.79 4.23 -0.92
N LEU A 222 -8.99 4.02 -1.46
CA LEU A 222 -9.21 3.62 -2.85
C LEU A 222 -8.79 4.71 -3.85
N CYS A 223 -9.18 5.96 -3.62
CA CYS A 223 -8.86 7.09 -4.49
C CYS A 223 -7.36 7.38 -4.59
N PRO A 224 -6.61 7.57 -3.47
CA PRO A 224 -5.16 7.78 -3.58
C PRO A 224 -4.44 6.54 -4.12
N SER A 225 -4.97 5.33 -3.92
CA SER A 225 -4.40 4.13 -4.54
C SER A 225 -4.55 4.15 -6.06
N GLY A 226 -5.75 4.48 -6.57
CA GLY A 226 -6.02 4.65 -7.99
C GLY A 226 -5.17 5.76 -8.63
N SER A 227 -5.16 6.96 -8.03
CA SER A 227 -4.41 8.11 -8.56
C SER A 227 -2.89 7.90 -8.59
N ASN A 228 -2.33 7.08 -7.70
CA ASN A 228 -0.90 6.78 -7.65
C ASN A 228 -0.56 5.37 -8.17
N SER A 229 -1.45 4.71 -8.94
CA SER A 229 -1.21 3.41 -9.58
C SER A 229 -0.73 2.30 -8.63
N VAL A 230 -1.34 2.20 -7.44
CA VAL A 230 -1.06 1.18 -6.42
C VAL A 230 -2.35 0.46 -5.99
N VAL A 231 -2.20 -0.68 -5.32
CA VAL A 231 -3.30 -1.53 -4.82
C VAL A 231 -3.64 -1.17 -3.38
N GLY A 232 -4.80 -0.55 -3.17
CA GLY A 232 -5.40 -0.36 -1.85
C GLY A 232 -6.59 -1.29 -1.63
N ILE A 233 -6.70 -1.88 -0.43
CA ILE A 233 -7.92 -2.59 0.00
C ILE A 233 -8.62 -1.77 1.09
N LYS A 234 -9.83 -1.31 0.80
CA LYS A 234 -10.79 -0.90 1.83
C LYS A 234 -11.60 -2.12 2.27
N PRO A 235 -11.41 -2.66 3.48
CA PRO A 235 -12.18 -3.80 3.97
C PRO A 235 -13.63 -3.43 4.30
N THR A 236 -14.41 -4.43 4.73
CA THR A 236 -15.66 -4.23 5.48
C THR A 236 -15.37 -3.50 6.80
N VAL A 237 -16.21 -2.54 7.17
CA VAL A 237 -16.10 -1.86 8.47
C VAL A 237 -16.20 -2.89 9.59
N GLY A 238 -15.31 -2.79 10.58
CA GLY A 238 -15.16 -3.76 11.66
C GLY A 238 -14.26 -4.96 11.35
N LEU A 239 -13.88 -5.25 10.10
CA LEU A 239 -12.96 -6.38 9.85
C LEU A 239 -11.56 -6.15 10.46
N ILE A 240 -11.19 -4.89 10.61
CA ILE A 240 -9.97 -4.40 11.24
C ILE A 240 -10.37 -3.36 12.30
N SER A 241 -9.79 -3.46 13.50
CA SER A 241 -10.02 -2.51 14.59
C SER A 241 -9.50 -1.12 14.26
N ARG A 242 -10.22 -0.11 14.75
CA ARG A 242 -9.91 1.32 14.65
C ARG A 242 -9.37 1.88 15.98
N ASP A 243 -9.14 1.03 16.98
CA ASP A 243 -8.55 1.43 18.25
C ASP A 243 -7.20 2.12 18.04
N GLY A 244 -7.06 3.33 18.61
CA GLY A 244 -5.88 4.18 18.44
C GLY A 244 -5.80 4.94 17.10
N VAL A 245 -6.85 4.98 16.28
CA VAL A 245 -6.89 5.80 15.06
C VAL A 245 -7.67 7.10 15.31
N ILE A 246 -7.14 8.25 14.87
CA ILE A 246 -7.88 9.54 14.91
C ILE A 246 -9.07 9.42 13.93
N PRO A 247 -10.32 9.49 14.41
CA PRO A 247 -11.51 9.11 13.64
C PRO A 247 -12.12 10.28 12.83
N VAL A 248 -12.95 9.92 11.85
CA VAL A 248 -13.93 10.82 11.21
C VAL A 248 -15.35 10.33 11.49
N SER A 249 -15.69 9.09 11.11
CA SER A 249 -17.00 8.48 11.36
C SER A 249 -16.88 7.02 11.78
N PRO A 250 -17.25 6.64 13.02
CA PRO A 250 -17.31 5.25 13.44
C PRO A 250 -18.30 4.36 12.66
N ARG A 251 -19.11 4.89 11.73
CA ARG A 251 -19.92 4.07 10.80
C ARG A 251 -19.10 3.61 9.59
N LEU A 252 -18.19 4.44 9.11
CA LEU A 252 -17.53 4.28 7.81
C LEU A 252 -16.04 3.99 7.94
N ASP A 253 -15.41 4.53 8.99
CA ASP A 253 -13.97 4.45 9.20
C ASP A 253 -13.47 3.01 9.19
N THR A 254 -12.36 2.79 8.49
CA THR A 254 -11.61 1.55 8.56
C THR A 254 -10.14 1.76 8.20
N VAL A 255 -9.27 0.85 8.66
CA VAL A 255 -7.85 0.81 8.28
C VAL A 255 -7.69 -0.20 7.16
N GLY A 256 -6.81 0.08 6.20
CA GLY A 256 -6.55 -0.86 5.10
C GLY A 256 -5.14 -0.74 4.53
N PRO A 257 -4.59 -1.85 4.00
CA PRO A 257 -3.26 -1.86 3.41
C PRO A 257 -3.23 -1.26 2.00
N ILE A 258 -2.09 -0.64 1.68
CA ILE A 258 -1.73 -0.11 0.35
C ILE A 258 -0.36 -0.68 -0.01
N SER A 259 -0.23 -1.25 -1.22
CA SER A 259 1.04 -1.77 -1.75
C SER A 259 1.04 -1.79 -3.28
N LYS A 260 2.13 -2.25 -3.91
CA LYS A 260 2.20 -2.40 -5.37
C LYS A 260 1.46 -3.61 -5.92
N THR A 261 1.20 -4.64 -5.11
CA THR A 261 0.64 -5.91 -5.59
C THR A 261 -0.54 -6.37 -4.74
N VAL A 262 -1.49 -7.09 -5.35
CA VAL A 262 -2.59 -7.71 -4.59
C VAL A 262 -2.05 -8.70 -3.56
N ALA A 263 -0.93 -9.38 -3.86
CA ALA A 263 -0.29 -10.29 -2.92
C ALA A 263 0.17 -9.56 -1.66
N ASP A 264 1.00 -8.52 -1.80
CA ASP A 264 1.57 -7.78 -0.66
C ASP A 264 0.48 -7.10 0.18
N THR A 265 -0.53 -6.51 -0.49
CA THR A 265 -1.70 -5.93 0.18
C THR A 265 -2.47 -6.99 0.99
N VAL A 266 -2.56 -8.24 0.51
CA VAL A 266 -3.17 -9.36 1.23
C VAL A 266 -2.27 -9.95 2.35
N TYR A 267 -0.95 -9.95 2.18
CA TYR A 267 0.00 -10.32 3.26
C TYR A 267 -0.14 -9.38 4.46
N VAL A 268 -0.33 -8.08 4.22
CA VAL A 268 -0.56 -7.10 5.29
C VAL A 268 -1.98 -7.20 5.86
N LEU A 269 -3.00 -7.43 5.01
CA LEU A 269 -4.38 -7.66 5.46
C LEU A 269 -4.45 -8.81 6.48
N ASP A 270 -3.85 -9.96 6.16
CA ASP A 270 -3.80 -11.14 7.04
C ASP A 270 -3.16 -10.89 8.40
N ALA A 271 -2.25 -9.92 8.49
CA ALA A 271 -1.62 -9.57 9.77
C ALA A 271 -2.51 -8.71 10.67
N ILE A 272 -3.32 -7.81 10.10
CA ILE A 272 -4.03 -6.75 10.85
C ILE A 272 -5.52 -7.01 11.09
N VAL A 273 -6.14 -7.98 10.42
CA VAL A 273 -7.53 -8.40 10.71
C VAL A 273 -7.63 -9.08 12.07
N GLY A 274 -8.76 -8.86 12.77
CA GLY A 274 -9.00 -9.53 14.04
C GLY A 274 -10.06 -8.87 14.91
N PHE A 275 -10.49 -9.61 15.94
CA PHE A 275 -11.33 -9.08 17.01
C PHE A 275 -10.50 -8.19 17.97
N ASP A 276 -11.09 -7.07 18.37
CA ASP A 276 -10.60 -6.18 19.41
C ASP A 276 -11.75 -5.83 20.37
N ALA A 277 -11.55 -6.04 21.67
CA ALA A 277 -12.53 -5.72 22.69
C ALA A 277 -12.75 -4.20 22.87
N LYS A 278 -11.88 -3.35 22.32
CA LYS A 278 -12.05 -1.88 22.31
C LYS A 278 -12.79 -1.36 21.09
N ASP A 279 -12.99 -2.19 20.07
CA ASP A 279 -13.75 -1.84 18.88
C ASP A 279 -14.86 -2.85 18.64
N GLU A 280 -16.04 -2.55 19.19
CA GLU A 280 -17.24 -3.39 19.13
C GLU A 280 -17.65 -3.77 17.69
N ALA A 281 -17.33 -2.95 16.69
CA ALA A 281 -17.59 -3.28 15.28
C ALA A 281 -16.87 -4.56 14.83
N THR A 282 -15.76 -4.93 15.50
CA THR A 282 -14.98 -6.12 15.18
C THR A 282 -15.61 -7.43 15.65
N ARG A 283 -16.56 -7.39 16.59
CA ARG A 283 -17.17 -8.60 17.18
C ARG A 283 -17.86 -9.48 16.13
N GLU A 284 -18.62 -8.87 15.23
CA GLU A 284 -19.35 -9.60 14.19
C GLU A 284 -18.48 -9.86 12.96
N ALA A 285 -17.74 -8.86 12.49
CA ALA A 285 -16.91 -8.97 11.29
C ALA A 285 -15.79 -10.02 11.43
N SER A 286 -15.17 -10.15 12.62
CA SER A 286 -14.11 -11.14 12.86
C SER A 286 -14.55 -12.60 12.66
N LYS A 287 -15.85 -12.91 12.80
CA LYS A 287 -16.42 -14.26 12.56
C LYS A 287 -16.32 -14.69 11.09
N TYR A 288 -16.13 -13.74 10.18
CA TYR A 288 -16.01 -13.95 8.74
C TYR A 288 -14.55 -13.96 8.25
N ILE A 289 -13.57 -13.90 9.17
CA ILE A 289 -12.15 -14.11 8.83
C ILE A 289 -11.98 -15.58 8.42
N PRO A 290 -11.49 -15.88 7.21
CA PRO A 290 -11.37 -17.24 6.72
C PRO A 290 -10.32 -18.03 7.52
N PRO A 291 -10.59 -19.30 7.91
CA PRO A 291 -9.56 -20.17 8.46
C PRO A 291 -8.38 -20.29 7.51
N GLY A 292 -7.17 -19.91 7.96
CA GLY A 292 -5.96 -19.86 7.13
C GLY A 292 -5.69 -18.52 6.42
N GLY A 293 -6.51 -17.48 6.65
CA GLY A 293 -6.28 -16.13 6.12
C GLY A 293 -6.69 -15.94 4.65
N TYR A 294 -6.70 -14.70 4.20
CA TYR A 294 -7.05 -14.27 2.84
C TYR A 294 -6.01 -14.64 1.79
N LYS A 295 -4.73 -14.88 2.17
CA LYS A 295 -3.69 -15.35 1.23
C LYS A 295 -4.08 -16.59 0.43
N GLN A 296 -4.93 -17.47 0.99
CA GLN A 296 -5.43 -18.66 0.29
C GLN A 296 -6.26 -18.34 -0.98
N PHE A 297 -6.68 -17.08 -1.16
CA PHE A 297 -7.44 -16.62 -2.32
C PHE A 297 -6.57 -15.97 -3.41
N LEU A 298 -5.25 -15.87 -3.21
CA LEU A 298 -4.27 -15.45 -4.23
C LEU A 298 -4.11 -16.56 -5.29
N LYS A 299 -5.12 -16.69 -6.17
CA LYS A 299 -5.21 -17.73 -7.21
C LYS A 299 -5.02 -17.10 -8.59
N PRO A 300 -3.99 -17.48 -9.38
CA PRO A 300 -3.74 -16.90 -10.70
C PRO A 300 -4.95 -16.94 -11.66
N HIS A 301 -5.77 -17.98 -11.55
CA HIS A 301 -6.99 -18.16 -12.34
C HIS A 301 -8.28 -17.84 -11.56
N GLY A 302 -8.18 -17.00 -10.51
CA GLY A 302 -9.29 -16.69 -9.60
C GLY A 302 -10.54 -16.11 -10.28
N LEU A 303 -10.39 -15.48 -11.45
CA LEU A 303 -11.47 -14.91 -12.26
C LEU A 303 -12.34 -15.96 -12.99
N GLN A 304 -11.84 -17.18 -13.19
CA GLN A 304 -12.59 -18.21 -13.93
C GLN A 304 -13.95 -18.48 -13.27
N GLY A 305 -15.01 -18.37 -14.07
CA GLY A 305 -16.40 -18.55 -13.67
C GLY A 305 -16.97 -17.47 -12.74
N LYS A 306 -16.22 -16.42 -12.39
CA LYS A 306 -16.74 -15.30 -11.58
C LYS A 306 -17.68 -14.45 -12.42
N ARG A 307 -18.78 -14.01 -11.81
CA ARG A 307 -19.75 -13.11 -12.42
C ARG A 307 -19.48 -11.68 -11.94
N LEU A 308 -19.21 -10.76 -12.84
CA LEU A 308 -18.88 -9.37 -12.54
C LEU A 308 -19.88 -8.43 -13.21
N GLY A 309 -20.49 -7.52 -12.45
CA GLY A 309 -21.29 -6.42 -13.00
C GLY A 309 -20.41 -5.25 -13.40
N ILE A 310 -20.49 -4.81 -14.65
CA ILE A 310 -19.74 -3.66 -15.16
C ILE A 310 -20.66 -2.43 -15.12
N VAL A 311 -20.46 -1.58 -14.12
CA VAL A 311 -21.18 -0.31 -13.99
C VAL A 311 -20.50 0.72 -14.90
N ARG A 312 -21.12 1.04 -16.04
CA ARG A 312 -20.56 1.98 -17.03
C ARG A 312 -20.81 3.45 -16.71
N ASN A 313 -21.90 3.73 -16.01
CA ASN A 313 -22.31 5.09 -15.66
C ASN A 313 -22.48 5.18 -14.15
N LEU A 314 -21.60 5.96 -13.50
CA LEU A 314 -21.66 6.28 -12.07
C LEU A 314 -22.40 7.60 -11.80
N GLY A 315 -23.28 8.04 -12.71
CA GLY A 315 -24.09 9.26 -12.56
C GLY A 315 -23.30 10.57 -12.59
N SER A 316 -22.00 10.53 -12.91
CA SER A 316 -21.10 11.67 -12.81
C SER A 316 -21.00 12.47 -14.11
N ASN A 317 -21.17 13.79 -14.04
CA ASN A 317 -21.04 14.73 -15.17
C ASN A 317 -19.57 14.98 -15.62
N PHE A 318 -18.65 14.04 -15.37
CA PHE A 318 -17.26 14.19 -15.79
C PHE A 318 -17.10 13.83 -17.26
N THR A 319 -16.41 14.69 -18.01
CA THR A 319 -15.93 14.35 -19.35
C THR A 319 -14.80 13.34 -19.22
N ILE A 320 -15.12 12.05 -19.28
CA ILE A 320 -14.14 10.97 -19.34
C ILE A 320 -13.42 11.09 -20.69
N SER A 321 -12.09 11.12 -20.67
CA SER A 321 -11.30 11.22 -21.91
C SER A 321 -11.32 9.91 -22.71
N SER A 322 -10.94 10.00 -23.98
CA SER A 322 -10.76 8.84 -24.87
C SER A 322 -9.82 7.81 -24.24
N GLU A 323 -8.72 8.26 -23.66
CA GLU A 323 -7.65 7.41 -23.13
C GLU A 323 -8.12 6.64 -21.88
N VAL A 324 -8.88 7.30 -20.99
CA VAL A 324 -9.47 6.64 -19.82
C VAL A 324 -10.52 5.62 -20.25
N THR A 325 -11.33 5.95 -21.26
CA THR A 325 -12.32 5.02 -21.83
C THR A 325 -11.63 3.80 -22.46
N GLU A 326 -10.58 3.99 -23.25
CA GLU A 326 -9.82 2.91 -23.88
C GLU A 326 -9.12 2.00 -22.87
N ALA A 327 -8.55 2.57 -21.81
CA ALA A 327 -7.95 1.82 -20.69
C ALA A 327 -8.99 0.99 -19.95
N PHE A 328 -10.17 1.56 -19.67
CA PHE A 328 -11.29 0.83 -19.07
C PHE A 328 -11.75 -0.34 -19.96
N GLU A 329 -11.96 -0.10 -21.27
CA GLU A 329 -12.31 -1.18 -22.20
C GLU A 329 -11.21 -2.26 -22.30
N HIS A 330 -9.94 -1.87 -22.20
CA HIS A 330 -8.84 -2.84 -22.14
C HIS A 330 -8.98 -3.74 -20.91
N HIS A 331 -9.22 -3.19 -19.72
CA HIS A 331 -9.44 -3.99 -18.52
C HIS A 331 -10.70 -4.87 -18.60
N VAL A 332 -11.81 -4.38 -19.15
CA VAL A 332 -13.02 -5.19 -19.42
C VAL A 332 -12.71 -6.37 -20.34
N ARG A 333 -11.93 -6.16 -21.41
CA ARG A 333 -11.43 -7.25 -22.27
C ARG A 333 -10.54 -8.23 -21.51
N THR A 334 -9.61 -7.75 -20.69
CA THR A 334 -8.73 -8.59 -19.87
C THR A 334 -9.53 -9.49 -18.92
N LEU A 335 -10.52 -8.94 -18.19
CA LEU A 335 -11.37 -9.72 -17.27
C LEU A 335 -12.10 -10.85 -18.01
N ARG A 336 -12.65 -10.57 -19.20
CA ARG A 336 -13.32 -11.57 -20.05
C ARG A 336 -12.34 -12.65 -20.53
N GLN A 337 -11.14 -12.26 -20.97
CA GLN A 337 -10.08 -13.19 -21.40
C GLN A 337 -9.59 -14.11 -20.26
N GLN A 338 -9.57 -13.62 -19.01
CA GLN A 338 -9.25 -14.40 -17.82
C GLN A 338 -10.41 -15.29 -17.31
N GLY A 339 -11.50 -15.40 -18.08
CA GLY A 339 -12.59 -16.33 -17.81
C GLY A 339 -13.71 -15.80 -16.90
N ALA A 340 -13.78 -14.48 -16.67
CA ALA A 340 -14.91 -13.87 -15.98
C ALA A 340 -16.14 -13.73 -16.91
N ILE A 341 -17.31 -14.02 -16.35
CA ILE A 341 -18.63 -13.80 -16.96
C ILE A 341 -19.03 -12.36 -16.67
N LEU A 342 -19.02 -11.50 -17.69
CA LEU A 342 -19.32 -10.08 -17.51
C LEU A 342 -20.79 -9.78 -17.80
N LEU A 343 -21.47 -9.19 -16.82
CA LEU A 343 -22.77 -8.54 -16.97
C LEU A 343 -22.50 -7.07 -17.31
N ASP A 344 -22.49 -6.78 -18.61
CA ASP A 344 -22.23 -5.43 -19.11
C ASP A 344 -23.46 -4.52 -18.93
N ASN A 345 -23.25 -3.21 -18.74
CA ASN A 345 -24.29 -2.25 -18.33
C ASN A 345 -25.05 -2.68 -17.06
N PHE A 346 -24.33 -3.09 -16.01
CA PHE A 346 -24.96 -3.41 -14.73
C PHE A 346 -25.44 -2.12 -14.05
N GLU A 347 -26.75 -1.98 -13.89
CA GLU A 347 -27.38 -0.85 -13.22
C GLU A 347 -27.50 -1.11 -11.71
N ILE A 348 -27.19 -0.08 -10.90
CA ILE A 348 -27.40 -0.08 -9.46
C ILE A 348 -28.66 0.74 -9.17
N ASN A 349 -29.66 0.12 -8.54
CA ASN A 349 -30.87 0.82 -8.13
C ASN A 349 -30.54 1.97 -7.18
N ASN A 350 -31.17 3.13 -7.39
CA ASN A 350 -30.99 4.34 -6.59
C ASN A 350 -29.56 4.89 -6.55
N LEU A 351 -28.72 4.62 -7.56
CA LEU A 351 -27.29 5.00 -7.58
C LEU A 351 -27.05 6.50 -7.34
N GLU A 352 -27.88 7.38 -7.91
CA GLU A 352 -27.81 8.84 -7.67
C GLU A 352 -27.99 9.18 -6.18
N ALA A 353 -28.95 8.55 -5.50
CA ALA A 353 -29.17 8.76 -4.07
C ALA A 353 -28.04 8.14 -3.22
N ILE A 354 -27.46 7.01 -3.65
CA ILE A 354 -26.34 6.35 -2.97
C ILE A 354 -25.07 7.21 -3.02
N LEU A 355 -24.74 7.78 -4.19
CA LEU A 355 -23.54 8.60 -4.40
C LEU A 355 -23.68 10.04 -3.92
N ASN A 356 -24.90 10.49 -3.63
CA ASN A 356 -25.15 11.81 -3.05
C ASN A 356 -25.10 11.71 -1.51
N SER A 357 -23.99 12.14 -0.92
CA SER A 357 -23.74 12.10 0.53
C SER A 357 -24.72 12.96 1.38
N ILE A 358 -25.54 13.81 0.76
CA ILE A 358 -26.65 14.51 1.44
C ILE A 358 -27.91 13.64 1.40
N ALA A 359 -28.23 13.05 0.24
CA ALA A 359 -29.42 12.23 0.04
C ALA A 359 -29.36 10.88 0.78
N ASN A 360 -28.19 10.26 0.86
CA ASN A 360 -27.98 9.02 1.64
C ASN A 360 -27.90 9.26 3.16
N GLY A 361 -27.87 10.53 3.62
CA GLY A 361 -27.81 10.92 5.03
C GLY A 361 -26.42 10.91 5.67
N GLU A 362 -25.36 10.58 4.93
CA GLU A 362 -23.98 10.54 5.42
C GLU A 362 -23.52 11.89 5.97
N THR A 363 -23.62 12.95 5.17
CA THR A 363 -23.23 14.33 5.54
C THR A 363 -23.92 14.76 6.83
N LEU A 364 -25.21 14.44 6.98
CA LEU A 364 -25.97 14.73 8.18
C LEU A 364 -25.42 13.96 9.39
N ALA A 365 -25.18 12.65 9.24
CA ALA A 365 -24.69 11.81 10.32
C ALA A 365 -23.28 12.20 10.81
N ILE A 366 -22.35 12.45 9.87
CA ILE A 366 -20.97 12.82 10.22
C ILE A 366 -20.91 14.20 10.86
N LEU A 367 -21.54 15.23 10.25
CA LEU A 367 -21.46 16.61 10.74
C LEU A 367 -22.31 16.86 12.00
N ALA A 368 -23.52 16.30 12.09
CA ALA A 368 -24.41 16.59 13.21
C ALA A 368 -24.15 15.73 14.45
N ALA A 369 -23.65 14.50 14.28
CA ALA A 369 -23.52 13.54 15.38
C ALA A 369 -22.08 13.02 15.58
N GLU A 370 -21.43 12.48 14.55
CA GLU A 370 -20.30 11.57 14.78
C GLU A 370 -18.95 12.24 14.98
N PHE A 371 -18.53 13.13 14.08
CA PHE A 371 -17.13 13.60 14.06
C PHE A 371 -16.73 14.25 15.38
N LYS A 372 -17.54 15.19 15.87
CA LYS A 372 -17.29 15.87 17.16
C LYS A 372 -17.23 14.89 18.33
N GLN A 373 -18.11 13.88 18.36
CA GLN A 373 -18.16 12.92 19.47
C GLN A 373 -16.96 11.97 19.44
N ALA A 374 -16.66 11.39 18.27
CA ALA A 374 -15.56 10.46 18.07
C ALA A 374 -14.20 11.14 18.28
N LEU A 375 -13.99 12.34 17.71
CA LEU A 375 -12.75 13.09 17.91
C LEU A 375 -12.57 13.51 19.37
N ASN A 376 -13.62 14.03 20.03
CA ASN A 376 -13.52 14.38 21.45
C ASN A 376 -13.17 13.15 22.31
N ALA A 377 -13.78 11.99 22.07
CA ALA A 377 -13.46 10.75 22.78
C ALA A 377 -11.97 10.38 22.62
N TYR A 378 -11.45 10.39 21.38
CA TYR A 378 -10.04 10.15 21.10
C TYR A 378 -9.11 11.14 21.83
N LEU A 379 -9.40 12.44 21.78
CA LEU A 379 -8.55 13.49 22.38
C LEU A 379 -8.51 13.44 23.91
N GLN A 380 -9.55 12.89 24.55
CA GLN A 380 -9.58 12.66 26.00
C GLN A 380 -8.71 11.46 26.42
N GLU A 381 -8.51 10.46 25.55
CA GLU A 381 -7.64 9.31 25.83
C GLU A 381 -6.13 9.65 25.78
N LEU A 382 -5.74 10.75 25.15
CA LEU A 382 -4.34 11.17 25.07
C LEU A 382 -3.72 11.39 26.46
N VAL A 383 -2.51 10.91 26.71
CA VAL A 383 -1.83 11.09 28.00
C VAL A 383 -1.48 12.56 28.20
N THR A 384 -0.99 13.21 27.15
CA THR A 384 -0.70 14.64 27.10
C THR A 384 -1.01 15.13 25.70
N SER A 385 -1.58 16.33 25.58
CA SER A 385 -1.96 16.93 24.30
C SER A 385 -2.18 18.44 24.48
N PRO A 386 -1.79 19.30 23.52
CA PRO A 386 -2.16 20.72 23.51
C PRO A 386 -3.67 20.96 23.40
N VAL A 387 -4.40 20.01 22.81
CA VAL A 387 -5.85 20.10 22.54
C VAL A 387 -6.60 18.89 23.12
N ARG A 388 -7.79 19.10 23.68
CA ARG A 388 -8.59 18.06 24.35
C ARG A 388 -9.99 17.88 23.76
N SER A 389 -10.34 18.69 22.77
CA SER A 389 -11.62 18.67 22.08
C SER A 389 -11.52 19.33 20.70
N LEU A 390 -12.52 19.11 19.85
CA LEU A 390 -12.70 19.84 18.59
C LEU A 390 -12.76 21.36 18.80
N ALA A 391 -13.27 21.83 19.95
CA ALA A 391 -13.30 23.26 20.26
C ALA A 391 -11.88 23.82 20.46
N ASP A 392 -11.00 23.07 21.11
CA ASP A 392 -9.59 23.45 21.30
C ASP A 392 -8.82 23.42 19.97
N VAL A 393 -9.09 22.45 19.09
CA VAL A 393 -8.53 22.39 17.73
C VAL A 393 -8.95 23.63 16.91
N ILE A 394 -10.23 24.02 16.98
CA ILE A 394 -10.73 25.23 16.32
C ILE A 394 -10.09 26.50 16.93
N ALA A 395 -9.89 26.54 18.25
CA ALA A 395 -9.23 27.66 18.92
C ALA A 395 -7.75 27.77 18.54
N PHE A 396 -7.03 26.64 18.48
CA PHE A 396 -5.64 26.56 18.01
C PHE A 396 -5.51 27.11 16.59
N ASN A 397 -6.33 26.62 15.65
CA ASN A 397 -6.26 27.06 14.24
C ASN A 397 -6.60 28.55 14.08
N LYS A 398 -7.47 29.11 14.92
CA LYS A 398 -7.76 30.57 14.94
C LYS A 398 -6.63 31.39 15.54
N MET A 399 -5.84 30.83 16.45
CA MET A 399 -4.67 31.47 17.06
C MET A 399 -3.44 31.41 16.16
N PHE A 400 -3.36 30.39 15.29
CA PHE A 400 -2.25 30.18 14.36
C PHE A 400 -2.74 29.99 12.91
N PRO A 401 -3.36 31.00 12.28
CA PRO A 401 -3.91 30.88 10.92
C PRO A 401 -2.86 30.76 9.81
N GLU A 402 -1.59 31.06 10.12
CA GLU A 402 -0.44 31.02 9.19
C GLU A 402 0.30 29.66 9.17
N LEU A 403 -0.15 28.67 9.94
CA LEU A 403 0.48 27.33 10.07
C LEU A 403 -0.11 26.28 9.12
#